data_AF-A0A915P3T2-F1
#
_entry.id   AF-A0A915P3T2-F1
#
_cell.length_a   1.000
_cell.length_b   1.000
_cell.length_c   1.000
_cell.angle_alpha   90.00
_cell.angle_beta   90.00
_cell.angle_gamma   90.00
#
_symmetry.space_group_name_H-M   'P 1'
#
loop_
_entity.id
_entity.type
_entity.pdbx_description
1 polymer ?
#
loop_
_entity_poly.entity_id
_entity_poly.type
_entity_poly.pdbx_seq_one_letter_code
_entity_poly.pdbx_strand_id
1 'polypeptide(L)'
;MLSKWYEKSKLLISGSYLLKANTPDSDFDCLVVVPNNGYINYYFYGNSECNLKEKNCFDRSLFCIFCLHSRTNFIAKIEGRIPLIKINFMEAEFDLLLVSLPKNSFNKLIAFNEPKIEKVDEAIATYILERIGGIEAKNNGQLWPLSGYRANLRLYELTVNSRKTFTMLLQTIKFWTKNHYIYGSKFGFLNGSAIAILTCKIILDFPANSVPFLLKKFFDIYSKWEWPKPVEIVELANKKYNEIRLVLDWFGTKEVYHRHLNQFHVDLYPWLLEHSKLQWVVLNPGFPTQNTTFNVNKSTAEILKLEFLEGKLII
;
A
#
# COMPACT_ATOMS: atom_id res chain seq x y z
N MET A 1 21.89 10.87 4.14
CA MET A 1 21.12 11.66 5.14
C MET A 1 20.50 10.78 6.20
N LEU A 2 19.76 9.74 5.84
CA LEU A 2 19.15 8.82 6.81
C LEU A 2 20.16 8.18 7.77
N SER A 3 21.31 7.71 7.27
CA SER A 3 22.41 7.20 8.12
C SER A 3 23.01 8.24 9.06
N LYS A 4 22.92 9.53 8.71
CA LYS A 4 23.35 10.66 9.58
C LYS A 4 22.27 11.02 10.61
N TRP A 5 20.99 10.81 10.27
CA TRP A 5 19.86 11.05 11.16
C TRP A 5 19.75 9.96 12.23
N TYR A 6 19.85 8.70 11.81
CA TYR A 6 19.80 7.56 12.71
C TYR A 6 20.63 6.41 12.13
N GLU A 7 21.74 6.09 12.80
CA GLU A 7 22.74 5.13 12.32
C GLU A 7 22.14 3.75 12.03
N LYS A 8 21.14 3.34 12.81
CA LYS A 8 20.40 2.08 12.65
C LYS A 8 19.08 2.29 11.91
N SER A 9 19.09 2.99 10.78
CA SER A 9 17.92 3.15 9.91
C SER A 9 18.13 2.47 8.56
N LYS A 10 17.05 1.98 7.97
CA LYS A 10 17.04 1.39 6.62
C LYS A 10 15.92 2.03 5.80
N LEU A 11 16.26 2.45 4.58
CA LEU A 11 15.28 2.89 3.60
C LEU A 11 14.90 1.71 2.69
N LEU A 12 13.61 1.47 2.52
CA LEU A 12 13.09 0.52 1.53
C LEU A 12 12.22 1.26 0.53
N ILE A 13 12.44 1.03 -0.77
CA ILE A 13 11.63 1.61 -1.85
C ILE A 13 10.54 0.60 -2.22
N SER A 14 9.30 1.07 -2.30
CA SER A 14 8.10 0.28 -2.56
C SER A 14 7.39 0.78 -3.82
N GLY A 15 6.13 0.37 -3.98
CA GLY A 15 5.21 0.92 -4.97
C GLY A 15 5.67 0.77 -6.41
N SER A 16 5.41 1.80 -7.21
CA SER A 16 5.62 1.77 -8.65
C SER A 16 7.09 1.55 -9.05
N TYR A 17 8.04 2.10 -8.27
CA TYR A 17 9.48 1.93 -8.49
C TYR A 17 9.95 0.49 -8.21
N LEU A 18 9.46 -0.12 -7.13
CA LEU A 18 9.76 -1.53 -6.83
C LEU A 18 9.22 -2.45 -7.93
N LEU A 19 7.99 -2.18 -8.38
CA LEU A 19 7.32 -2.95 -9.44
C LEU A 19 7.90 -2.70 -10.85
N LYS A 20 8.83 -1.75 -11.01
CA LYS A 20 9.37 -1.29 -12.30
C LYS A 20 8.28 -0.80 -13.25
N ALA A 21 7.26 -0.13 -12.70
CA ALA A 21 6.14 0.45 -13.42
C ALA A 21 5.97 1.96 -13.15
N ASN A 22 7.03 2.61 -12.64
CA ASN A 22 7.07 4.05 -12.46
C ASN A 22 7.03 4.78 -13.82
N THR A 23 6.38 5.93 -13.83
CA THR A 23 6.40 6.94 -14.90
C THR A 23 7.26 8.13 -14.46
N PRO A 24 7.60 9.09 -15.34
CA PRO A 24 8.35 10.29 -14.95
C PRO A 24 7.73 11.04 -13.75
N ASP A 25 6.40 11.12 -13.70
CA ASP A 25 5.67 11.80 -12.60
C ASP A 25 5.38 10.89 -11.39
N SER A 26 6.03 9.73 -11.29
CA SER A 26 5.80 8.83 -10.15
C SER A 26 6.63 9.24 -8.94
N ASP A 27 5.95 9.27 -7.80
CA ASP A 27 6.50 9.46 -6.47
C ASP A 27 7.25 8.21 -5.99
N PHE A 28 8.24 8.44 -5.12
CA PHE A 28 8.98 7.39 -4.44
C PHE A 28 8.27 7.02 -3.14
N ASP A 29 7.51 5.92 -3.17
CA ASP A 29 6.99 5.28 -1.97
C ASP A 29 8.13 4.68 -1.13
N CYS A 30 8.42 5.25 0.02
CA CYS A 30 9.58 4.91 0.82
C CYS A 30 9.19 4.53 2.26
N LEU A 31 9.77 3.44 2.78
CA LEU A 31 9.65 3.05 4.18
C LEU A 31 10.97 3.35 4.88
N VAL A 32 10.90 4.19 5.91
CA VAL A 32 12.00 4.45 6.85
C VAL A 32 11.85 3.49 8.02
N VAL A 33 12.60 2.41 8.00
CA VAL A 33 12.56 1.35 9.01
C VAL A 33 13.62 1.58 10.07
N VAL A 34 13.22 1.51 11.34
CA VAL A 34 14.06 1.81 12.50
C VAL A 34 13.73 0.87 13.67
N PRO A 35 14.70 0.56 14.56
CA PRO A 35 14.44 -0.13 15.80
C PRO A 35 13.61 0.75 16.75
N ASN A 36 12.69 0.13 17.47
CA ASN A 36 11.78 0.79 18.39
C ASN A 36 12.50 1.26 19.65
N ASN A 37 12.52 2.58 19.84
CA ASN A 37 13.10 3.25 21.01
C ASN A 37 12.09 4.16 21.75
N GLY A 38 10.77 3.95 21.57
CA GLY A 38 9.70 4.67 22.29
C GLY A 38 9.44 6.11 21.82
N TYR A 39 10.46 6.87 21.44
CA TYR A 39 10.37 8.30 21.08
C TYR A 39 10.49 8.56 19.58
N ILE A 40 10.38 7.54 18.74
CA ILE A 40 10.77 7.62 17.33
C ILE A 40 9.88 8.54 16.48
N ASN A 41 8.59 8.67 16.82
CA ASN A 41 7.70 9.61 16.13
C ASN A 41 8.16 11.05 16.30
N TYR A 42 8.63 11.41 17.51
CA TYR A 42 9.22 12.72 17.79
C TYR A 42 10.51 12.94 16.99
N TYR A 43 11.36 11.92 16.86
CA TYR A 43 12.56 12.02 16.04
C TYR A 43 12.27 12.03 14.53
N PHE A 44 11.14 11.52 14.10
CA PHE A 44 10.74 11.51 12.68
C PHE A 44 10.14 12.86 12.27
N TYR A 45 9.10 13.33 12.97
CA TYR A 45 8.40 14.58 12.66
C TYR A 45 9.01 15.82 13.31
N GLY A 46 9.53 15.71 14.52
CA GLY A 46 9.88 16.88 15.33
C GLY A 46 8.66 17.73 15.70
N ASN A 47 8.91 18.73 16.54
CA ASN A 47 7.89 19.70 16.97
C ASN A 47 7.94 21.01 16.17
N SER A 48 9.02 21.24 15.43
CA SER A 48 9.20 22.48 14.68
C SER A 48 8.43 22.46 13.37
N GLU A 49 7.91 23.61 12.99
CA GLU A 49 7.49 23.85 11.61
C GLU A 49 8.69 24.21 10.74
N CYS A 50 8.57 23.98 9.43
CA CYS A 50 9.62 24.27 8.47
C CYS A 50 9.32 25.58 7.73
N ASN A 51 10.25 26.55 7.80
CA ASN A 51 10.28 27.67 6.86
C ASN A 51 11.36 27.41 5.80
N LEU A 52 10.95 26.98 4.60
CA LEU A 52 11.87 26.68 3.51
C LEU A 52 12.58 27.92 2.95
N LYS A 53 11.97 29.11 3.03
CA LYS A 53 12.57 30.37 2.52
C LYS A 53 13.71 30.84 3.42
N GLU A 54 13.49 30.81 4.72
CA GLU A 54 14.48 31.20 5.73
C GLU A 54 15.42 30.05 6.13
N LYS A 55 15.16 28.84 5.62
CA LYS A 55 15.83 27.59 6.04
C LYS A 55 15.88 27.49 7.56
N ASN A 56 14.71 27.60 8.17
CA ASN A 56 14.56 27.61 9.61
C ASN A 56 13.76 26.39 10.10
N CYS A 57 14.37 25.65 11.02
CA CYS A 57 13.79 24.49 11.71
C CYS A 57 14.68 24.17 12.93
N PHE A 58 14.09 24.01 14.12
CA PHE A 58 14.85 24.12 15.37
C PHE A 58 15.13 22.78 16.08
N ASP A 59 14.69 21.66 15.52
CA ASP A 59 14.93 20.33 16.10
C ASP A 59 15.79 19.43 15.20
N ARG A 60 16.16 18.26 15.74
CA ARG A 60 17.03 17.27 15.07
C ARG A 60 16.23 16.17 14.37
N SER A 61 14.95 16.41 14.08
CA SER A 61 14.11 15.41 13.43
C SER A 61 14.51 15.17 11.98
N LEU A 62 14.06 14.06 11.40
CA LEU A 62 14.24 13.80 9.97
C LEU A 62 13.59 14.91 9.13
N PHE A 63 12.42 15.39 9.57
CA PHE A 63 11.73 16.51 8.97
C PHE A 63 12.60 17.77 8.92
N CYS A 64 13.19 18.19 10.05
CA CYS A 64 14.07 19.37 10.05
C CYS A 64 15.35 19.16 9.22
N ILE A 65 15.93 17.95 9.24
CA ILE A 65 17.11 17.65 8.41
C ILE A 65 16.81 17.87 6.92
N PHE A 66 15.64 17.43 6.44
CA PHE A 66 15.24 17.70 5.05
C PHE A 66 14.84 19.16 4.84
N CYS A 67 14.13 19.80 5.77
CA CYS A 67 13.77 21.21 5.69
C CYS A 67 14.99 22.12 5.45
N LEU A 68 16.05 21.91 6.23
CA LEU A 68 17.29 22.70 6.20
C LEU A 68 18.15 22.40 4.97
N HIS A 69 17.87 21.33 4.23
CA HIS A 69 18.67 20.99 3.06
C HIS A 69 18.37 21.92 1.88
N SER A 70 19.42 22.34 1.16
CA SER A 70 19.32 23.31 0.05
C SER A 70 18.49 22.80 -1.14
N ARG A 71 18.47 21.48 -1.36
CA ARG A 71 17.74 20.83 -2.48
C ARG A 71 16.30 20.42 -2.15
N THR A 72 15.77 20.86 -1.01
CA THR A 72 14.37 20.61 -0.63
C THR A 72 13.52 21.78 -1.06
N ASN A 73 12.56 21.52 -1.95
CA ASN A 73 11.66 22.51 -2.54
C ASN A 73 10.28 22.50 -1.86
N PHE A 74 9.89 21.36 -1.27
CA PHE A 74 8.65 21.19 -0.54
C PHE A 74 8.84 20.16 0.57
N ILE A 75 8.20 20.38 1.72
CA ILE A 75 8.13 19.40 2.80
C ILE A 75 6.85 19.62 3.62
N ALA A 76 6.17 18.53 3.97
CA ALA A 76 4.97 18.57 4.80
C ALA A 76 4.85 17.32 5.67
N LYS A 77 4.31 17.51 6.89
CA LYS A 77 3.89 16.42 7.77
C LYS A 77 2.44 16.08 7.45
N ILE A 78 2.15 14.81 7.21
CA ILE A 78 0.79 14.34 6.96
C ILE A 78 0.36 13.50 8.16
N GLU A 79 -0.49 14.08 9.01
CA GLU A 79 -1.08 13.34 10.13
C GLU A 79 -2.07 12.30 9.62
N GLY A 80 -2.02 11.12 10.21
CA GLY A 80 -2.86 9.99 9.86
C GLY A 80 -2.53 8.79 10.72
N ARG A 81 -3.15 7.64 10.43
CA ARG A 81 -2.90 6.40 11.17
C ARG A 81 -1.42 5.96 11.11
N ILE A 82 -0.72 6.32 10.04
CA ILE A 82 0.70 6.07 9.84
C ILE A 82 1.36 7.42 9.57
N PRO A 83 2.39 7.81 10.35
CA PRO A 83 3.17 9.01 10.08
C PRO A 83 3.80 8.98 8.68
N LEU A 84 3.56 10.04 7.90
CA LEU A 84 4.05 10.27 6.56
C LEU A 84 4.67 11.67 6.46
N ILE A 85 5.92 11.75 6.00
CA ILE A 85 6.53 13.00 5.52
C ILE A 85 6.49 12.99 4.00
N LYS A 86 5.84 13.99 3.40
CA LYS A 86 5.93 14.24 1.96
C LYS A 86 7.04 15.25 1.69
N ILE A 87 7.95 14.95 0.77
CA ILE A 87 9.02 15.88 0.35
C ILE A 87 9.11 15.97 -1.17
N ASN A 88 9.41 17.17 -1.67
CA ASN A 88 10.03 17.35 -2.97
C ASN A 88 11.51 17.65 -2.74
N PHE A 89 12.37 16.69 -3.10
CA PHE A 89 13.80 16.72 -2.87
C PHE A 89 14.52 16.38 -4.16
N MET A 90 15.43 17.25 -4.62
CA MET A 90 16.13 17.06 -5.90
C MET A 90 15.16 16.87 -7.08
N GLU A 91 14.08 17.65 -7.11
CA GLU A 91 13.04 17.61 -8.17
C GLU A 91 12.25 16.29 -8.23
N ALA A 92 12.38 15.43 -7.22
CA ALA A 92 11.61 14.20 -7.09
C ALA A 92 10.72 14.23 -5.84
N GLU A 93 9.51 13.68 -5.98
CA GLU A 93 8.57 13.53 -4.87
C GLU A 93 8.83 12.23 -4.10
N PHE A 94 8.88 12.31 -2.77
CA PHE A 94 9.01 11.14 -1.90
C PHE A 94 7.93 11.15 -0.83
N ASP A 95 7.35 9.98 -0.62
CA ASP A 95 6.44 9.68 0.48
C ASP A 95 7.20 8.81 1.49
N LEU A 96 7.68 9.42 2.58
CA LEU A 96 8.43 8.72 3.62
C LEU A 96 7.49 8.25 4.73
N LEU A 97 7.28 6.93 4.83
CA LEU A 97 6.50 6.29 5.90
C LEU A 97 7.41 5.76 6.99
N LEU A 98 7.09 6.05 8.25
CA LEU A 98 7.86 5.54 9.39
C LEU A 98 7.40 4.13 9.79
N VAL A 99 8.34 3.20 9.93
CA VAL A 99 8.12 1.86 10.46
C VAL A 99 9.07 1.60 11.63
N SER A 100 8.52 1.50 12.83
CA SER A 100 9.26 1.20 14.05
C SER A 100 9.08 -0.27 14.42
N LEU A 101 10.17 -1.03 14.50
CA LEU A 101 10.14 -2.46 14.79
C LEU A 101 10.93 -2.77 16.07
N PRO A 102 10.50 -3.72 16.92
CA PRO A 102 11.35 -4.27 17.97
C PRO A 102 12.73 -4.69 17.43
N LYS A 103 13.76 -4.60 18.26
CA LYS A 103 15.16 -4.82 17.85
C LYS A 103 15.37 -6.15 17.11
N ASN A 104 14.75 -7.22 17.56
CA ASN A 104 14.85 -8.53 16.91
C ASN A 104 14.19 -8.54 15.53
N SER A 105 12.97 -8.03 15.44
CA SER A 105 12.23 -7.88 14.17
C SER A 105 13.00 -7.00 13.17
N PHE A 106 13.57 -5.89 13.65
CA PHE A 106 14.42 -5.00 12.86
C PHE A 106 15.66 -5.73 12.32
N ASN A 107 16.43 -6.39 13.19
CA ASN A 107 17.66 -7.11 12.81
C ASN A 107 17.40 -8.19 11.76
N LYS A 108 16.26 -8.90 11.86
CA LYS A 108 15.86 -9.92 10.87
C LYS A 108 15.59 -9.31 9.50
N LEU A 109 14.98 -8.12 9.45
CA LEU A 109 14.66 -7.43 8.20
C LEU A 109 15.92 -6.85 7.53
N ILE A 110 16.82 -6.25 8.31
CA ILE A 110 18.01 -5.56 7.78
C ILE A 110 19.22 -6.46 7.53
N ALA A 111 19.14 -7.76 7.86
CA ALA A 111 20.21 -8.73 7.63
C ALA A 111 20.62 -8.84 6.15
N PHE A 112 19.78 -8.36 5.22
CA PHE A 112 20.03 -8.36 3.79
C PHE A 112 19.91 -6.95 3.21
N ASN A 113 20.69 -6.66 2.16
CA ASN A 113 20.61 -5.37 1.47
C ASN A 113 19.22 -5.12 0.88
N GLU A 114 18.62 -6.17 0.31
CA GLU A 114 17.23 -6.21 -0.15
C GLU A 114 16.48 -7.32 0.60
N PRO A 115 15.47 -7.00 1.42
CA PRO A 115 14.74 -8.01 2.20
C PRO A 115 13.98 -8.98 1.29
N LYS A 116 14.23 -10.27 1.46
CA LYS A 116 13.42 -11.33 0.86
C LYS A 116 12.05 -11.42 1.55
N ILE A 117 11.06 -11.92 0.82
CA ILE A 117 9.69 -12.13 1.29
C ILE A 117 9.64 -12.84 2.65
N GLU A 118 10.38 -13.93 2.82
CA GLU A 118 10.32 -14.73 4.05
C GLU A 118 10.85 -13.95 5.26
N LYS A 119 11.79 -13.03 5.03
CA LYS A 119 12.37 -12.19 6.09
C LYS A 119 11.43 -11.07 6.49
N VAL A 120 10.68 -10.52 5.53
CA VAL A 120 9.61 -9.58 5.83
C VAL A 120 8.50 -10.27 6.61
N ASP A 121 8.10 -11.48 6.21
CA ASP A 121 7.09 -12.28 6.92
C ASP A 121 7.54 -12.62 8.35
N GLU A 122 8.81 -13.01 8.51
CA GLU A 122 9.40 -13.29 9.81
C GLU A 122 9.44 -12.04 10.71
N ALA A 123 9.76 -10.87 10.15
CA ALA A 123 9.76 -9.61 10.89
C ALA A 123 8.35 -9.20 11.34
N ILE A 124 7.34 -9.35 10.46
CA ILE A 124 5.93 -9.09 10.79
C ILE A 124 5.46 -10.05 11.90
N ALA A 125 5.71 -11.34 11.75
CA ALA A 125 5.34 -12.34 12.74
C ALA A 125 6.01 -12.09 14.10
N THR A 126 7.32 -11.80 14.09
CA THR A 126 8.08 -11.51 15.31
C THR A 126 7.54 -10.26 16.00
N TYR A 127 7.23 -9.20 15.25
CA TYR A 127 6.64 -7.98 15.80
C TYR A 127 5.34 -8.25 16.56
N ILE A 128 4.48 -9.11 16.00
CA ILE A 128 3.17 -9.44 16.58
C ILE A 128 3.34 -10.28 17.85
N LEU A 129 4.28 -11.22 17.86
CA LEU A 129 4.56 -12.08 19.01
C LEU A 129 5.24 -11.33 20.16
N GLU A 130 6.14 -10.39 19.87
CA GLU A 130 6.91 -9.66 20.89
C GLU A 130 6.12 -8.57 21.63
N ARG A 131 5.03 -8.04 21.04
CA ARG A 131 4.10 -7.18 21.78
C ARG A 131 3.07 -8.06 22.48
N ILE A 132 3.34 -8.33 23.76
CA ILE A 132 2.38 -8.92 24.73
C ILE A 132 1.05 -8.14 24.61
N GLY A 133 0.02 -8.77 24.02
CA GLY A 133 -1.32 -8.18 23.96
C GLY A 133 -2.17 -8.48 22.71
N GLY A 134 -1.64 -9.12 21.67
CA GLY A 134 -2.47 -9.42 20.49
C GLY A 134 -3.05 -8.15 19.85
N ILE A 135 -4.35 -8.15 19.55
CA ILE A 135 -5.15 -7.22 18.70
C ILE A 135 -4.78 -5.72 18.74
N GLU A 136 -4.17 -5.17 19.79
CA GLU A 136 -3.66 -3.78 19.84
C GLU A 136 -2.58 -3.47 18.79
N ALA A 137 -1.78 -4.46 18.36
CA ALA A 137 -0.80 -4.29 17.28
C ALA A 137 -1.47 -3.89 15.95
N LYS A 138 -2.73 -4.30 15.74
CA LYS A 138 -3.55 -3.92 14.57
C LYS A 138 -3.81 -2.42 14.57
N ASN A 139 -3.96 -1.78 15.73
CA ASN A 139 -4.39 -0.38 15.84
C ASN A 139 -3.27 0.62 15.61
N ASN A 140 -2.01 0.27 15.92
CA ASN A 140 -0.88 1.20 15.84
C ASN A 140 -0.40 1.54 14.42
N GLY A 141 -0.98 0.96 13.37
CA GLY A 141 -0.72 1.35 11.98
C GLY A 141 0.63 0.92 11.39
N GLN A 142 1.66 0.73 12.24
CA GLN A 142 3.07 0.57 11.86
C GLN A 142 3.39 -0.70 11.05
N LEU A 143 2.53 -1.73 11.10
CA LEU A 143 2.70 -2.96 10.32
C LEU A 143 2.21 -2.84 8.88
N TRP A 144 1.23 -1.97 8.60
CA TRP A 144 0.58 -1.92 7.30
C TRP A 144 1.50 -1.44 6.16
N PRO A 145 2.41 -0.47 6.37
CA PRO A 145 3.40 -0.15 5.34
C PRO A 145 4.25 -1.37 4.96
N LEU A 146 4.69 -2.15 5.96
CA LEU A 146 5.52 -3.33 5.74
C LEU A 146 4.75 -4.45 5.02
N SER A 147 3.47 -4.63 5.34
CA SER A 147 2.56 -5.52 4.59
C SER A 147 2.40 -5.05 3.13
N GLY A 148 2.25 -3.75 2.88
CA GLY A 148 2.21 -3.17 1.54
C GLY A 148 3.50 -3.41 0.75
N TYR A 149 4.65 -3.19 1.38
CA TYR A 149 5.97 -3.50 0.81
C TYR A 149 6.10 -5.00 0.47
N ARG A 150 5.68 -5.88 1.38
CA ARG A 150 5.65 -7.33 1.17
C ARG A 150 4.74 -7.74 0.00
N ALA A 151 3.56 -7.14 -0.13
CA ALA A 151 2.66 -7.40 -1.25
C ALA A 151 3.32 -7.00 -2.59
N ASN A 152 3.99 -5.85 -2.64
CA ASN A 152 4.70 -5.41 -3.85
C ASN A 152 5.89 -6.32 -4.20
N LEU A 153 6.65 -6.80 -3.22
CA LEU A 153 7.68 -7.82 -3.44
C LEU A 153 7.10 -9.08 -4.06
N ARG A 154 5.91 -9.50 -3.62
CA ARG A 154 5.26 -10.69 -4.17
C ARG A 154 4.79 -10.50 -5.59
N LEU A 155 4.15 -9.36 -5.89
CA LEU A 155 3.79 -9.01 -7.26
C LEU A 155 5.04 -8.94 -8.14
N TYR A 156 6.15 -8.41 -7.62
CA TYR A 156 7.43 -8.44 -8.30
C TYR A 156 7.85 -9.89 -8.61
N GLU A 157 8.01 -10.77 -7.63
CA GLU A 157 8.42 -12.17 -7.87
C GLU A 157 7.53 -12.90 -8.89
N LEU A 158 6.21 -12.75 -8.79
CA LEU A 158 5.24 -13.41 -9.67
C LEU A 158 5.33 -12.97 -11.13
N THR A 159 5.85 -11.77 -11.38
CA THR A 159 5.90 -11.16 -12.71
C THR A 159 7.32 -11.09 -13.28
N VAL A 160 8.30 -11.80 -12.67
CA VAL A 160 9.69 -11.79 -13.14
C VAL A 160 9.81 -12.22 -14.60
N ASN A 161 9.14 -13.32 -14.99
CA ASN A 161 9.21 -13.87 -16.35
C ASN A 161 8.45 -13.03 -17.40
N SER A 162 7.54 -12.16 -16.95
CA SER A 162 6.66 -11.34 -17.79
C SER A 162 6.82 -9.84 -17.49
N ARG A 163 7.97 -9.42 -16.96
CA ARG A 163 8.21 -8.07 -16.41
C ARG A 163 7.82 -6.96 -17.36
N LYS A 164 8.30 -7.02 -18.60
CA LYS A 164 8.02 -5.99 -19.62
C LYS A 164 6.52 -5.90 -19.92
N THR A 165 5.87 -7.05 -20.10
CA THR A 165 4.42 -7.14 -20.33
C THR A 165 3.62 -6.61 -19.14
N PHE A 166 4.02 -6.96 -17.92
CA PHE A 166 3.40 -6.44 -16.69
C PHE A 166 3.53 -4.94 -16.55
N THR A 167 4.74 -4.40 -16.72
CA THR A 167 4.99 -2.96 -16.67
C THR A 167 4.13 -2.21 -17.69
N MET A 168 4.14 -2.64 -18.95
CA MET A 168 3.37 -1.98 -20.01
C MET A 168 1.87 -2.03 -19.72
N LEU A 169 1.34 -3.20 -19.38
CA LEU A 169 -0.09 -3.34 -19.09
C LEU A 169 -0.51 -2.54 -17.86
N LEU A 170 0.28 -2.56 -16.78
CA LEU A 170 0.01 -1.80 -15.56
C LEU A 170 0.02 -0.29 -15.83
N GLN A 171 0.98 0.20 -16.61
CA GLN A 171 1.04 1.61 -17.01
C GLN A 171 -0.18 2.00 -17.88
N THR A 172 -0.56 1.15 -18.84
CA THR A 172 -1.76 1.38 -19.68
C THR A 172 -3.02 1.47 -18.82
N ILE A 173 -3.25 0.52 -17.91
CA ILE A 173 -4.43 0.55 -17.03
C ILE A 173 -4.37 1.74 -16.07
N LYS A 174 -3.20 2.06 -15.50
CA LYS A 174 -3.04 3.22 -14.61
C LYS A 174 -3.34 4.53 -15.35
N PHE A 175 -2.89 4.66 -16.60
CA PHE A 175 -3.20 5.82 -17.43
C PHE A 175 -4.70 5.90 -17.74
N TRP A 176 -5.30 4.78 -18.16
CA TRP A 176 -6.74 4.67 -18.41
C TRP A 176 -7.58 5.07 -17.18
N THR A 177 -7.31 4.49 -16.01
CA THR A 177 -8.06 4.81 -14.77
C THR A 177 -7.95 6.29 -14.38
N LYS A 178 -6.82 6.95 -14.64
CA LYS A 178 -6.66 8.39 -14.40
C LYS A 178 -7.51 9.23 -15.37
N ASN A 179 -7.49 8.91 -16.67
CA ASN A 179 -8.24 9.66 -17.69
C ASN A 179 -9.75 9.48 -17.56
N HIS A 180 -10.19 8.34 -17.03
CA HIS A 180 -11.60 8.04 -16.74
C HIS A 180 -12.01 8.45 -15.32
N TYR A 181 -11.16 9.20 -14.58
CA TYR A 181 -11.45 9.72 -13.24
C TYR A 181 -11.84 8.68 -12.18
N ILE A 182 -11.42 7.43 -12.36
CA ILE A 182 -11.65 6.29 -11.45
C ILE A 182 -10.36 5.85 -10.73
N TYR A 183 -9.41 6.77 -10.55
CA TYR A 183 -8.19 6.58 -9.78
C TYR A 183 -8.20 7.43 -8.51
N GLY A 184 -8.18 6.81 -7.34
CA GLY A 184 -8.06 7.48 -6.05
C GLY A 184 -8.86 6.82 -4.92
N SER A 185 -8.18 6.09 -4.04
CA SER A 185 -8.83 5.39 -2.91
C SER A 185 -9.51 6.33 -1.90
N LYS A 186 -9.04 7.58 -1.76
CA LYS A 186 -9.69 8.59 -0.90
C LYS A 186 -11.11 8.94 -1.39
N PHE A 187 -11.36 8.81 -2.68
CA PHE A 187 -12.66 9.09 -3.30
C PHE A 187 -13.50 7.83 -3.51
N GLY A 188 -13.06 6.68 -2.97
CA GLY A 188 -13.75 5.40 -3.14
C GLY A 188 -13.53 4.71 -4.48
N PHE A 189 -12.45 5.04 -5.19
CA PHE A 189 -12.06 4.40 -6.45
C PHE A 189 -10.79 3.54 -6.30
N LEU A 190 -10.29 2.98 -7.41
CA LEU A 190 -9.12 2.10 -7.41
C LEU A 190 -7.84 2.88 -7.04
N ASN A 191 -6.91 2.21 -6.35
CA ASN A 191 -5.57 2.73 -6.09
C ASN A 191 -4.51 1.92 -6.87
N GLY A 192 -3.26 2.39 -6.84
CA GLY A 192 -2.15 1.72 -7.52
C GLY A 192 -1.99 0.24 -7.13
N SER A 193 -2.18 -0.09 -5.85
CA SER A 193 -2.11 -1.47 -5.37
C SER A 193 -3.20 -2.36 -5.97
N ALA A 194 -4.46 -1.93 -5.93
CA ALA A 194 -5.59 -2.67 -6.49
C ALA A 194 -5.38 -2.92 -8.00
N ILE A 195 -4.98 -1.89 -8.74
CA ILE A 195 -4.71 -2.00 -10.17
C ILE A 195 -3.57 -2.98 -10.42
N ALA A 196 -2.47 -2.90 -9.67
CA ALA A 196 -1.33 -3.81 -9.81
C ALA A 196 -1.71 -5.28 -9.56
N ILE A 197 -2.57 -5.54 -8.57
CA ILE A 197 -3.07 -6.88 -8.27
C ILE A 197 -3.94 -7.41 -9.40
N LEU A 198 -4.92 -6.62 -9.87
CA LEU A 198 -5.81 -6.98 -10.98
C LEU A 198 -4.99 -7.27 -12.25
N THR A 199 -4.04 -6.39 -12.59
CA THR A 199 -3.14 -6.59 -13.73
C THR A 199 -2.28 -7.85 -13.58
N CYS A 200 -1.70 -8.09 -12.41
CA CYS A 200 -0.90 -9.27 -12.15
C CYS A 200 -1.73 -10.56 -12.30
N LYS A 201 -2.97 -10.58 -11.79
CA LYS A 201 -3.86 -11.75 -11.90
C LYS A 201 -4.13 -12.10 -13.35
N ILE A 202 -4.42 -11.12 -14.21
CA ILE A 202 -4.63 -11.35 -15.65
C ILE A 202 -3.39 -11.96 -16.32
N ILE A 203 -2.20 -11.49 -15.97
CA ILE A 203 -0.95 -12.06 -16.53
C ILE A 203 -0.71 -13.49 -16.07
N LEU A 204 -1.05 -13.81 -14.83
CA LEU A 204 -0.93 -15.17 -14.29
C LEU A 204 -1.95 -16.12 -14.92
N ASP A 205 -3.17 -15.65 -15.21
CA ASP A 205 -4.23 -16.45 -15.83
C ASP A 205 -3.99 -16.67 -17.34
N PHE A 206 -3.33 -15.72 -18.01
CA PHE A 206 -3.05 -15.76 -19.44
C PHE A 206 -1.55 -15.57 -19.72
N PRO A 207 -0.68 -16.49 -19.28
CA PRO A 207 0.76 -16.34 -19.40
C PRO A 207 1.21 -16.27 -20.87
N ALA A 208 2.35 -15.60 -21.12
CA ALA A 208 2.99 -15.48 -22.44
C ALA A 208 2.16 -14.85 -23.57
N ASN A 209 1.13 -14.05 -23.24
CA ASN A 209 0.33 -13.32 -24.22
C ASN A 209 0.79 -11.86 -24.42
N SER A 210 0.33 -11.25 -25.52
CA SER A 210 0.63 -9.85 -25.86
C SER A 210 -0.15 -8.86 -24.99
N VAL A 211 0.38 -7.64 -24.82
CA VAL A 211 -0.28 -6.58 -24.04
C VAL A 211 -1.69 -6.26 -24.55
N PRO A 212 -1.98 -6.12 -25.86
CA PRO A 212 -3.35 -5.88 -26.34
C PRO A 212 -4.32 -7.01 -25.98
N PHE A 213 -3.89 -8.27 -26.09
CA PHE A 213 -4.72 -9.41 -25.70
C PHE A 213 -5.03 -9.39 -24.20
N LEU A 214 -4.01 -9.16 -23.38
CA LEU A 214 -4.17 -9.09 -21.93
C LEU A 214 -5.05 -7.91 -21.51
N LEU A 215 -4.93 -6.77 -22.20
CA LEU A 215 -5.79 -5.61 -21.99
C LEU A 215 -7.26 -5.94 -22.28
N LYS A 216 -7.54 -6.62 -23.41
CA LYS A 216 -8.87 -7.13 -23.72
C LYS A 216 -9.40 -8.07 -22.62
N LYS A 217 -8.57 -9.02 -22.18
CA LYS A 217 -8.93 -9.96 -21.11
C LYS A 217 -9.19 -9.28 -19.78
N PHE A 218 -8.45 -8.22 -19.46
CA PHE A 218 -8.67 -7.42 -18.26
C PHE A 218 -10.11 -6.88 -18.20
N PHE A 219 -10.55 -6.20 -19.27
CA PHE A 219 -11.90 -5.65 -19.33
C PHE A 219 -12.97 -6.73 -19.46
N ASP A 220 -12.75 -7.76 -20.29
CA ASP A 220 -13.67 -8.89 -20.46
C ASP A 220 -13.99 -9.59 -19.13
N ILE A 221 -12.98 -9.81 -18.29
CA ILE A 221 -13.12 -10.52 -17.02
C ILE A 221 -13.71 -9.60 -15.96
N TYR A 222 -13.14 -8.42 -15.75
CA TYR A 222 -13.54 -7.58 -14.61
C TYR A 222 -14.86 -6.84 -14.82
N SER A 223 -15.32 -6.67 -16.06
CA SER A 223 -16.69 -6.19 -16.36
C SER A 223 -17.77 -7.22 -16.04
N LYS A 224 -17.44 -8.51 -16.07
CA LYS A 224 -18.35 -9.64 -15.79
C LYS A 224 -18.12 -10.27 -14.41
N TRP A 225 -17.17 -9.74 -13.65
CA TRP A 225 -16.80 -10.33 -12.37
C TRP A 225 -17.95 -10.20 -11.36
N GLU A 226 -18.23 -11.28 -10.64
CA GLU A 226 -19.33 -11.39 -9.69
C GLU A 226 -19.00 -10.67 -8.37
N TRP A 227 -18.75 -9.37 -8.41
CA TRP A 227 -18.49 -8.55 -7.21
C TRP A 227 -19.62 -8.72 -6.17
N PRO A 228 -19.32 -8.89 -4.86
CA PRO A 228 -18.04 -8.67 -4.18
C PRO A 228 -17.15 -9.92 -4.06
N LYS A 229 -17.29 -10.94 -4.92
CA LYS A 229 -16.38 -12.11 -4.94
C LYS A 229 -14.92 -11.63 -4.99
N PRO A 230 -14.03 -12.10 -4.10
CA PRO A 230 -12.68 -11.57 -4.00
C PRO A 230 -11.87 -11.91 -5.25
N VAL A 231 -11.17 -10.90 -5.78
CA VAL A 231 -10.03 -11.15 -6.66
C VAL A 231 -8.81 -11.36 -5.80
N GLU A 232 -8.26 -12.56 -5.86
CA GLU A 232 -7.07 -12.95 -5.11
C GLU A 232 -6.07 -13.66 -6.01
N ILE A 233 -4.79 -13.47 -5.69
CA ILE A 233 -3.70 -14.25 -6.26
C ILE A 233 -3.39 -15.32 -5.22
N VAL A 234 -3.74 -16.58 -5.53
CA VAL A 234 -3.57 -17.69 -4.60
C VAL A 234 -2.09 -17.82 -4.24
N GLU A 235 -1.76 -17.49 -3.00
CA GLU A 235 -0.45 -17.79 -2.44
C GLU A 235 -0.41 -19.30 -2.16
N LEU A 236 0.70 -19.96 -2.50
CA LEU A 236 1.04 -21.23 -1.84
C LEU A 236 1.30 -20.86 -0.38
N ALA A 237 0.22 -20.79 0.40
CA ALA A 237 0.23 -20.19 1.73
C ALA A 237 1.40 -20.78 2.52
N ASN A 238 2.36 -19.93 2.89
CA ASN A 238 3.38 -20.34 3.84
C ASN A 238 2.65 -20.56 5.17
N LYS A 239 2.32 -21.84 5.46
CA LYS A 239 1.55 -22.26 6.63
C LYS A 239 2.25 -21.96 7.95
N LYS A 240 3.50 -21.49 7.91
CA LYS A 240 4.36 -21.22 9.07
C LYS A 240 3.73 -20.26 10.09
N TYR A 241 2.89 -19.31 9.66
CA TYR A 241 2.28 -18.29 10.54
C TYR A 241 0.74 -18.37 10.57
N ASN A 242 0.16 -19.58 10.42
CA ASN A 242 -1.29 -19.77 10.34
C ASN A 242 -2.08 -19.13 11.50
N GLU A 243 -1.61 -19.27 12.73
CA GLU A 243 -2.29 -18.68 13.91
C GLU A 243 -2.36 -17.16 13.81
N ILE A 244 -1.27 -16.52 13.37
CA ILE A 244 -1.22 -15.06 13.17
C ILE A 244 -2.11 -14.65 11.99
N ARG A 245 -2.11 -15.43 10.90
CA ARG A 245 -2.96 -15.21 9.73
C ARG A 245 -4.44 -15.27 10.09
N LEU A 246 -4.88 -16.23 10.89
CA LEU A 246 -6.27 -16.31 11.37
C LEU A 246 -6.72 -15.04 12.08
N VAL A 247 -5.80 -14.37 12.80
CA VAL A 247 -6.10 -13.14 13.53
C VAL A 247 -6.04 -11.89 12.64
N LEU A 248 -5.12 -11.82 11.68
CA LEU A 248 -4.85 -10.60 10.93
C LEU A 248 -5.37 -10.58 9.50
N ASP A 249 -5.37 -11.72 8.81
CA ASP A 249 -5.80 -11.79 7.42
C ASP A 249 -7.26 -11.34 7.29
N TRP A 250 -7.54 -10.89 6.09
CA TRP A 250 -8.86 -10.51 5.67
C TRP A 250 -9.78 -11.74 5.60
N PHE A 251 -10.99 -11.58 6.14
CA PHE A 251 -12.09 -12.53 5.97
C PHE A 251 -13.36 -11.72 5.69
N GLY A 252 -14.17 -12.17 4.72
CA GLY A 252 -15.39 -11.45 4.30
C GLY A 252 -16.34 -11.16 5.46
N THR A 253 -16.60 -12.15 6.32
CA THR A 253 -17.45 -12.02 7.51
C THR A 253 -16.93 -10.95 8.47
N LYS A 254 -15.61 -10.88 8.66
CA LYS A 254 -14.94 -9.91 9.53
C LYS A 254 -14.99 -8.50 8.98
N GLU A 255 -14.83 -8.31 7.66
CA GLU A 255 -14.98 -6.98 7.05
C GLU A 255 -16.44 -6.52 7.13
N VAL A 256 -17.41 -7.38 6.81
CA VAL A 256 -18.84 -7.07 6.94
C VAL A 256 -19.19 -6.70 8.38
N TYR A 257 -18.67 -7.43 9.37
CA TYR A 257 -18.87 -7.14 10.79
C TYR A 257 -18.24 -5.79 11.20
N HIS A 258 -17.00 -5.50 10.80
CA HIS A 258 -16.36 -4.22 11.10
C HIS A 258 -17.08 -3.04 10.46
N ARG A 259 -17.62 -3.21 9.24
CA ARG A 259 -18.48 -2.23 8.58
C ARG A 259 -19.80 -2.02 9.31
N HIS A 260 -20.30 -3.05 10.01
CA HIS A 260 -21.47 -2.94 10.89
C HIS A 260 -21.16 -2.25 12.22
N LEU A 261 -19.99 -2.48 12.83
CA LEU A 261 -19.68 -1.87 14.13
C LEU A 261 -19.31 -0.39 14.07
N ASN A 262 -18.68 0.08 12.99
CA ASN A 262 -18.26 1.48 12.85
C ASN A 262 -19.43 2.43 12.48
N GLN A 263 -20.66 2.02 12.77
CA GLN A 263 -21.92 2.63 12.35
C GLN A 263 -22.46 3.63 13.38
N PHE A 264 -21.63 4.56 13.84
CA PHE A 264 -21.98 5.52 14.90
C PHE A 264 -23.21 6.43 14.63
N HIS A 265 -23.83 6.36 13.44
CA HIS A 265 -25.00 7.17 13.06
C HIS A 265 -26.05 6.45 12.22
N VAL A 266 -26.07 5.11 12.23
CA VAL A 266 -26.96 4.35 11.32
C VAL A 266 -28.44 4.54 11.61
N ASP A 267 -28.81 4.77 12.86
CA ASP A 267 -30.20 5.04 13.25
C ASP A 267 -30.73 6.36 12.66
N LEU A 268 -29.84 7.29 12.30
CA LEU A 268 -30.20 8.60 11.73
C LEU A 268 -30.39 8.54 10.21
N TYR A 269 -29.65 7.66 9.51
CA TYR A 269 -29.58 7.67 8.04
C TYR A 269 -29.47 6.26 7.43
N PRO A 270 -30.61 5.55 7.26
CA PRO A 270 -30.64 4.19 6.74
C PRO A 270 -30.02 4.01 5.34
N TRP A 271 -30.01 5.05 4.50
CA TRP A 271 -29.37 4.97 3.18
C TRP A 271 -27.83 4.84 3.28
N LEU A 272 -27.20 5.39 4.33
CA LEU A 272 -25.75 5.26 4.52
C LEU A 272 -25.33 3.80 4.72
N LEU A 273 -26.20 2.97 5.31
CA LEU A 273 -25.98 1.53 5.41
C LEU A 273 -25.79 0.92 4.04
N GLU A 274 -26.69 1.22 3.11
CA GLU A 274 -26.67 0.66 1.78
C GLU A 274 -25.40 1.05 1.01
N HIS A 275 -24.97 2.31 1.14
CA HIS A 275 -23.75 2.81 0.53
C HIS A 275 -22.47 2.23 1.16
N SER A 276 -22.51 1.82 2.43
CA SER A 276 -21.35 1.26 3.16
C SER A 276 -21.14 -0.25 2.98
N LYS A 277 -22.09 -0.95 2.34
CA LYS A 277 -21.98 -2.40 2.08
C LYS A 277 -20.71 -2.72 1.29
N LEU A 278 -20.16 -3.90 1.54
CA LEU A 278 -18.99 -4.41 0.82
C LEU A 278 -19.30 -4.54 -0.68
N GLN A 279 -18.62 -3.74 -1.51
CA GLN A 279 -18.88 -3.72 -2.97
C GLN A 279 -17.81 -4.44 -3.78
N TRP A 280 -16.54 -4.09 -3.58
CA TRP A 280 -15.41 -4.60 -4.36
C TRP A 280 -14.33 -5.12 -3.43
N VAL A 281 -13.79 -6.29 -3.76
CA VAL A 281 -12.78 -6.97 -2.93
C VAL A 281 -11.60 -7.37 -3.81
N VAL A 282 -10.49 -6.65 -3.65
CA VAL A 282 -9.21 -6.97 -4.29
C VAL A 282 -8.18 -7.22 -3.20
N LEU A 283 -7.79 -8.48 -3.03
CA LEU A 283 -6.93 -8.93 -1.94
C LEU A 283 -5.46 -8.82 -2.34
N ASN A 284 -4.65 -8.18 -1.49
CA ASN A 284 -3.21 -8.16 -1.70
C ASN A 284 -2.58 -9.54 -1.45
N PRO A 285 -1.52 -9.93 -2.18
CA PRO A 285 -0.80 -11.18 -1.92
C PRO A 285 0.26 -11.01 -0.81
N GLY A 286 -0.05 -10.18 0.20
CA GLY A 286 0.84 -9.86 1.31
C GLY A 286 0.52 -10.66 2.57
N PHE A 287 1.42 -10.62 3.55
CA PHE A 287 1.14 -11.07 4.90
C PHE A 287 1.16 -9.86 5.85
N PRO A 288 0.06 -9.58 6.57
CA PRO A 288 -1.26 -10.18 6.42
C PRO A 288 -1.99 -9.74 5.13
N THR A 289 -2.94 -10.55 4.68
CA THR A 289 -3.82 -10.28 3.53
C THR A 289 -4.83 -9.19 3.88
N GLN A 290 -5.04 -8.23 2.98
CA GLN A 290 -5.96 -7.10 3.14
C GLN A 290 -6.74 -6.81 1.86
N ASN A 291 -7.97 -6.32 2.02
CA ASN A 291 -8.74 -5.73 0.94
C ASN A 291 -8.18 -4.34 0.61
N THR A 292 -7.70 -4.15 -0.62
CA THR A 292 -7.13 -2.88 -1.11
C THR A 292 -8.19 -1.90 -1.62
N THR A 293 -9.41 -2.37 -1.84
CA THR A 293 -10.57 -1.60 -2.34
C THR A 293 -11.61 -1.34 -1.24
N PHE A 294 -11.19 -1.31 0.03
CA PHE A 294 -12.08 -1.12 1.18
C PHE A 294 -12.87 0.21 1.19
N ASN A 295 -12.44 1.23 0.46
CA ASN A 295 -13.18 2.49 0.35
C ASN A 295 -14.23 2.52 -0.77
N VAL A 296 -14.30 1.49 -1.63
CA VAL A 296 -15.31 1.42 -2.70
C VAL A 296 -16.70 1.29 -2.07
N ASN A 297 -17.57 2.23 -2.42
CA ASN A 297 -18.95 2.31 -1.95
C ASN A 297 -19.92 2.02 -3.11
N LYS A 298 -21.23 1.93 -2.82
CA LYS A 298 -22.23 1.56 -3.84
C LYS A 298 -22.15 2.44 -5.10
N SER A 299 -22.02 3.77 -4.94
CA SER A 299 -21.98 4.71 -6.06
C SER A 299 -20.73 4.53 -6.92
N THR A 300 -19.55 4.47 -6.29
CA THR A 300 -18.29 4.32 -7.03
C THR A 300 -18.14 2.94 -7.65
N ALA A 301 -18.73 1.91 -7.03
CA ALA A 301 -18.81 0.57 -7.60
C ALA A 301 -19.61 0.53 -8.92
N GLU A 302 -20.72 1.25 -9.00
CA GLU A 302 -21.51 1.33 -10.25
C GLU A 302 -20.75 2.08 -11.34
N ILE A 303 -20.08 3.19 -11.01
CA ILE A 303 -19.22 3.91 -11.96
C ILE A 303 -18.11 2.97 -12.48
N LEU A 304 -17.41 2.26 -11.57
CA LEU A 304 -16.38 1.29 -11.96
C LEU A 304 -16.94 0.20 -12.89
N LYS A 305 -18.13 -0.33 -12.64
CA LYS A 305 -18.74 -1.34 -13.52
C LYS A 305 -19.00 -0.80 -14.92
N LEU A 306 -19.53 0.43 -15.03
CA LEU A 306 -19.80 1.09 -16.30
C LEU A 306 -18.50 1.34 -17.09
N GLU A 307 -17.48 1.89 -16.43
CA GLU A 307 -16.18 2.16 -17.06
C GLU A 307 -15.50 0.88 -17.56
N PHE A 308 -15.57 -0.20 -16.79
CA PHE A 308 -15.01 -1.50 -17.22
C PHE A 308 -15.80 -2.11 -18.39
N LEU A 309 -17.11 -1.89 -18.44
CA LEU A 309 -17.94 -2.30 -19.57
C LEU A 309 -17.65 -1.48 -20.83
N GLU A 310 -17.46 -0.17 -20.69
CA GLU A 310 -17.06 0.69 -21.80
C GLU A 310 -15.67 0.33 -22.33
N GLY A 311 -14.69 0.13 -21.45
CA GLY A 311 -13.35 -0.32 -21.84
C GLY A 311 -13.36 -1.63 -22.62
N LYS A 312 -14.29 -2.55 -22.31
CA LYS A 312 -14.52 -3.77 -23.07
C LYS A 312 -15.08 -3.52 -24.48
N LEU A 313 -15.90 -2.49 -24.67
CA LEU A 313 -16.48 -2.15 -25.98
C LEU A 313 -15.48 -1.44 -26.90
N ILE A 314 -14.54 -0.69 -26.32
CA ILE A 314 -13.53 0.08 -27.07
C ILE A 314 -12.39 -0.81 -27.60
N ILE A 315 -12.10 -1.96 -26.94
CA ILE A 315 -10.92 -2.81 -27.19
C ILE A 315 -11.28 -4.11 -27.92
#